data_AF-A0AA88I5H4-F1
#
_entry.id   AF-A0AA88I5H4-F1
#
_cell.length_a   1.000
_cell.length_b   1.000
_cell.length_c   1.000
_cell.angle_alpha   90.00
_cell.angle_beta   90.00
_cell.angle_gamma   90.00
#
_symmetry.space_group_name_H-M   'P 1'
#
loop_
_entity.id
_entity.type
_entity.pdbx_description
1 polymer ?
#
loop_
_entity_poly.entity_id
_entity_poly.type
_entity_poly.pdbx_seq_one_letter_code
_entity_poly.pdbx_strand_id
1 'polypeptide(L)'
;MLDEEGKEVPGNRGYKYFGAAKDLPGVRELFEQEPPPPPRKTRAELMKDVDADYYGYRDEDDGILVQLEREEEKKAILEVVQEWKKGRQGDIADNLEPEEEIDFESLLSDKPLYTAHVDVPSQEDIKEALLQKRKKELLSKYVGDAEGL
;
A
#
# COMPACT_ATOMS: atom_id res chain seq x y z
N MET A 1 32.60 -30.41 -48.83
CA MET A 1 33.70 -29.91 -47.96
C MET A 1 34.04 -31.06 -47.04
N LEU A 2 35.19 -31.13 -46.40
CA LEU A 2 35.55 -32.30 -45.60
C LEU A 2 36.00 -31.84 -44.21
N ASP A 3 35.39 -32.33 -43.14
CA ASP A 3 35.81 -32.00 -41.78
C ASP A 3 37.25 -32.50 -41.52
N GLU A 4 37.87 -32.11 -40.40
CA GLU A 4 39.24 -32.51 -40.04
C GLU A 4 39.45 -34.04 -40.03
N GLU A 5 38.39 -34.82 -39.81
CA GLU A 5 38.41 -36.29 -39.85
C GLU A 5 38.20 -36.90 -41.26
N GLY A 6 38.11 -36.09 -42.31
CA GLY A 6 37.96 -36.62 -43.66
C GLY A 6 36.52 -37.00 -44.05
N LYS A 7 35.52 -36.40 -43.37
CA LYS A 7 34.08 -36.62 -43.60
C LYS A 7 33.42 -35.52 -44.43
N GLU A 8 32.60 -35.88 -45.42
CA GLU A 8 31.94 -34.93 -46.34
C GLU A 8 30.94 -34.00 -45.64
N VAL A 9 31.33 -32.75 -45.44
CA VAL A 9 30.48 -31.58 -45.17
C VAL A 9 29.48 -31.42 -46.33
N PRO A 10 28.18 -31.46 -46.01
CA PRO A 10 27.11 -31.34 -47.00
C PRO A 10 27.16 -29.98 -47.71
N GLY A 11 27.10 -29.98 -49.05
CA GLY A 11 26.84 -28.76 -49.85
C GLY A 11 27.84 -28.41 -50.95
N ASN A 12 29.08 -28.91 -50.92
CA ASN A 12 30.11 -28.50 -51.90
C ASN A 12 30.41 -29.59 -52.95
N ARG A 13 30.31 -29.17 -54.23
CA ARG A 13 30.28 -29.99 -55.45
C ARG A 13 31.66 -30.59 -55.82
N GLY A 14 32.08 -31.64 -55.11
CA GLY A 14 33.05 -32.62 -55.62
C GLY A 14 34.55 -32.33 -55.44
N TYR A 15 34.96 -31.15 -54.99
CA TYR A 15 36.38 -30.86 -54.70
C TYR A 15 36.73 -31.19 -53.24
N LYS A 16 37.86 -31.89 -53.05
CA LYS A 16 38.35 -32.36 -51.75
C LYS A 16 39.73 -31.76 -51.47
N TYR A 17 39.89 -31.15 -50.29
CA TYR A 17 41.15 -30.55 -49.84
C TYR A 17 41.81 -31.50 -48.84
N PHE A 18 43.04 -31.96 -49.13
CA PHE A 18 43.79 -32.91 -48.30
C PHE A 18 45.18 -32.38 -47.96
N GLY A 19 45.73 -32.77 -46.80
CA GLY A 19 47.07 -32.38 -46.37
C GLY A 19 47.26 -30.87 -46.40
N ALA A 20 48.37 -30.39 -46.96
CA ALA A 20 48.70 -28.96 -47.04
C ALA A 20 47.69 -28.11 -47.84
N ALA A 21 46.87 -28.73 -48.71
CA ALA A 21 45.88 -28.00 -49.49
C ALA A 21 44.73 -27.42 -48.64
N LYS A 22 44.53 -27.94 -47.42
CA LYS A 22 43.56 -27.38 -46.46
C LYS A 22 44.07 -26.12 -45.76
N ASP A 23 45.38 -25.96 -45.67
CA ASP A 23 46.05 -24.86 -44.96
C ASP A 23 46.26 -23.63 -45.86
N LEU A 24 45.81 -23.70 -47.13
CA LEU A 24 45.87 -22.58 -48.05
C LEU A 24 44.94 -21.44 -47.59
N PRO A 25 45.39 -20.16 -47.73
CA PRO A 25 44.54 -19.01 -47.44
C PRO A 25 43.26 -19.07 -48.28
N GLY A 26 42.11 -18.81 -47.66
CA GLY A 26 40.78 -18.95 -48.26
C GLY A 26 40.17 -20.36 -48.22
N VAL A 27 40.95 -21.45 -48.22
CA VAL A 27 40.40 -22.80 -47.97
C VAL A 27 40.27 -23.04 -46.47
N ARG A 28 41.27 -22.63 -45.69
CA ARG A 28 41.29 -22.71 -44.23
C ARG A 28 40.08 -22.01 -43.59
N GLU A 29 39.76 -20.81 -44.07
CA GLU A 29 38.65 -19.99 -43.56
C GLU A 29 37.28 -20.64 -43.75
N LEU A 30 37.13 -21.52 -44.74
CA LEU A 30 35.88 -22.23 -44.98
C LEU A 30 35.62 -23.40 -44.01
N PHE A 31 36.66 -23.84 -43.32
CA PHE A 31 36.62 -24.92 -42.34
C PHE A 31 36.82 -24.44 -40.90
N GLU A 32 37.20 -23.18 -40.73
CA GLU A 32 37.33 -22.55 -39.42
C GLU A 32 35.92 -22.39 -38.82
N GLN A 33 35.63 -23.16 -37.78
CA GLN A 33 34.36 -23.07 -37.08
C GLN A 33 34.25 -21.69 -36.42
N GLU A 34 33.12 -21.01 -36.60
CA GLU A 34 32.83 -19.77 -35.89
C GLU A 34 33.00 -20.02 -34.37
N PRO A 35 33.64 -19.10 -33.63
CA PRO A 35 33.77 -19.24 -32.20
C PRO A 35 32.37 -19.39 -31.58
N PRO A 36 32.20 -20.29 -30.60
CA PRO A 36 30.89 -20.50 -30.00
C PRO A 36 30.35 -19.18 -29.45
N PRO A 37 29.04 -18.91 -29.60
CA PRO A 37 28.45 -17.69 -29.11
C PRO A 37 28.68 -17.56 -27.60
N PRO A 38 28.79 -16.33 -27.07
CA PRO A 38 28.96 -16.13 -25.64
C PRO A 38 27.82 -16.81 -24.86
N PRO A 39 28.11 -17.42 -23.69
CA PRO A 39 27.09 -18.08 -22.90
C PRO A 39 26.02 -17.08 -22.47
N ARG A 40 24.75 -17.48 -22.60
CA ARG A 40 23.62 -16.70 -22.07
C ARG A 40 23.56 -16.86 -20.56
N LYS A 41 23.12 -15.81 -19.85
CA LYS A 41 22.86 -15.91 -18.41
C LYS A 41 21.93 -17.07 -18.12
N THR A 42 22.28 -17.88 -17.14
CA THR A 42 21.43 -18.99 -16.70
C THR A 42 20.23 -18.46 -15.92
N ARG A 43 19.14 -19.24 -15.83
CA ARG A 43 17.99 -18.89 -14.98
C ARG A 43 18.42 -18.64 -13.53
N ALA A 44 19.38 -19.42 -13.02
CA ALA A 44 19.91 -19.26 -11.68
C ALA A 44 20.62 -17.91 -11.49
N GLU A 45 21.37 -17.43 -12.49
CA GLU A 45 22.00 -16.10 -12.44
C GLU A 45 20.98 -14.97 -12.48
N LEU A 46 19.92 -15.10 -13.28
CA LEU A 46 18.83 -14.11 -13.29
C LEU A 46 18.08 -14.07 -11.96
N MET A 47 17.89 -15.24 -11.32
CA MET A 47 17.17 -15.32 -10.05
C MET A 47 17.97 -14.74 -8.87
N LYS A 48 19.29 -14.54 -9.00
CA LYS A 48 20.12 -13.92 -7.96
C LYS A 48 19.79 -12.45 -7.74
N ASP A 49 19.27 -11.78 -8.76
CA ASP A 49 18.92 -10.35 -8.69
C ASP A 49 17.45 -10.16 -8.25
N VAL A 50 16.71 -11.26 -8.03
CA VAL A 50 15.30 -11.26 -7.62
C VAL A 50 15.24 -11.45 -6.11
N ASP A 51 15.54 -10.37 -5.39
CA ASP A 51 15.59 -10.36 -3.93
C ASP A 51 14.26 -9.93 -3.30
N ALA A 52 14.20 -9.88 -1.97
CA ALA A 52 13.03 -9.40 -1.23
C ALA A 52 12.63 -7.97 -1.65
N ASP A 53 13.62 -7.14 -2.00
CA ASP A 53 13.43 -5.77 -2.50
C ASP A 53 12.69 -5.76 -3.84
N TYR A 54 12.89 -6.77 -4.71
CA TYR A 54 12.13 -6.90 -5.96
C TYR A 54 10.63 -7.10 -5.71
N TYR A 55 10.28 -7.72 -4.59
CA TYR A 55 8.91 -7.94 -4.15
C TYR A 55 8.39 -6.84 -3.22
N GLY A 56 9.17 -5.77 -2.99
CA GLY A 56 8.76 -4.61 -2.20
C GLY A 56 8.61 -4.88 -0.70
N TYR A 57 9.20 -5.97 -0.16
CA TYR A 57 9.08 -6.31 1.27
C TYR A 57 9.64 -5.25 2.23
N ARG A 58 10.43 -4.29 1.72
CA ARG A 58 11.04 -3.21 2.50
C ARG A 58 10.52 -1.81 2.14
N ASP A 59 9.60 -1.73 1.18
CA ASP A 59 9.06 -0.43 0.71
C ASP A 59 8.16 0.23 1.76
N GLU A 60 7.61 -0.55 2.70
CA GLU A 60 6.83 -0.03 3.83
C GLU A 60 7.72 0.51 4.98
N ASP A 61 8.99 0.08 5.07
CA ASP A 61 9.87 0.37 6.20
C ASP A 61 10.55 1.75 6.13
N ASP A 62 10.64 2.37 4.94
CA ASP A 62 11.34 3.65 4.74
C ASP A 62 10.49 4.89 5.09
N GLY A 63 9.18 4.71 5.27
CA GLY A 63 8.21 5.75 5.59
C GLY A 63 7.94 6.75 4.46
N ILE A 64 8.46 6.51 3.24
CA ILE A 64 8.21 7.36 2.06
C ILE A 64 6.74 7.21 1.64
N LEU A 65 6.24 5.98 1.63
CA LEU A 65 4.87 5.66 1.22
C LEU A 65 3.84 6.42 2.06
N VAL A 66 4.04 6.48 3.38
CA VAL A 66 3.14 7.17 4.33
C VAL A 66 2.98 8.66 4.00
N GLN A 67 4.04 9.33 3.55
CA GLN A 67 3.97 10.76 3.20
C GLN A 67 3.16 10.96 1.92
N LEU A 68 3.42 10.15 0.90
CA LEU A 68 2.72 10.17 -0.39
C LEU A 68 1.23 9.85 -0.21
N GLU A 69 0.92 8.82 0.59
CA GLU A 69 -0.46 8.45 0.92
C GLU A 69 -1.20 9.59 1.60
N ARG A 70 -0.59 10.26 2.58
CA ARG A 70 -1.20 11.40 3.28
C ARG A 70 -1.51 12.57 2.34
N GLU A 71 -0.62 12.85 1.38
CA GLU A 71 -0.85 13.90 0.40
C GLU A 71 -2.02 13.56 -0.54
N GLU A 72 -2.10 12.30 -0.96
CA GLU A 72 -3.15 11.85 -1.86
C GLU A 72 -4.50 11.73 -1.15
N GLU A 73 -4.50 11.26 0.09
CA GLU A 73 -5.67 11.24 0.97
C GLU A 73 -6.26 12.65 1.11
N LYS A 74 -5.43 13.66 1.37
CA LYS A 74 -5.89 15.07 1.43
C LYS A 74 -6.60 15.50 0.16
N LYS A 75 -6.06 15.17 -1.01
CA LYS A 75 -6.68 15.52 -2.30
C LYS A 75 -8.01 14.80 -2.50
N ALA A 76 -8.04 13.50 -2.24
CA ALA A 76 -9.23 12.67 -2.39
C ALA A 76 -10.36 13.18 -1.49
N ILE A 77 -10.04 13.53 -0.23
CA ILE A 77 -11.05 14.06 0.67
C ILE A 77 -11.53 15.45 0.22
N LEU A 78 -10.63 16.33 -0.24
CA LEU A 78 -11.01 17.65 -0.76
C LEU A 78 -11.97 17.53 -1.96
N GLU A 79 -11.72 16.59 -2.86
CA GLU A 79 -12.58 16.32 -4.02
C GLU A 79 -13.98 15.87 -3.57
N VAL A 80 -14.06 14.88 -2.69
CA VAL A 80 -15.33 14.36 -2.14
C VAL A 80 -16.12 15.46 -1.43
N VAL A 81 -15.46 16.30 -0.64
CA VAL A 81 -16.10 17.43 0.06
C VAL A 81 -16.64 18.45 -0.93
N GLN A 82 -15.91 18.74 -2.01
CA GLN A 82 -16.38 19.67 -3.05
C GLN A 82 -17.61 19.13 -3.78
N GLU A 83 -17.62 17.83 -4.12
CA GLU A 83 -18.78 17.19 -4.74
C GLU A 83 -20.01 17.25 -3.83
N TRP A 84 -19.84 16.91 -2.55
CA TRP A 84 -20.91 16.99 -1.57
C TRP A 84 -21.45 18.42 -1.40
N LYS A 85 -20.57 19.44 -1.36
CA LYS A 85 -20.99 20.85 -1.28
C LYS A 85 -21.79 21.27 -2.51
N LYS A 86 -21.38 20.84 -3.71
CA LYS A 86 -22.10 21.12 -4.97
C LYS A 86 -23.49 20.48 -4.97
N GLY A 87 -23.60 19.23 -4.52
CA GLY A 87 -24.90 18.55 -4.38
C GLY A 87 -25.82 19.24 -3.35
N ARG A 88 -25.27 19.62 -2.19
CA ARG A 88 -26.04 20.27 -1.12
C ARG A 88 -26.57 21.65 -1.51
N GLN A 89 -25.80 22.43 -2.28
CA GLN A 89 -26.27 23.72 -2.81
C GLN A 89 -27.41 23.58 -3.84
N GLY A 90 -27.51 22.43 -4.52
CA GLY A 90 -28.59 22.15 -5.46
C GLY A 90 -29.94 21.84 -4.79
N ASP A 91 -29.92 21.28 -3.56
CA ASP A 91 -31.11 20.76 -2.90
C ASP A 91 -31.63 21.62 -1.74
N ILE A 92 -30.82 22.48 -1.10
CA ILE A 92 -31.18 23.17 0.17
C ILE A 92 -30.58 24.58 0.27
N ALA A 93 -30.92 25.48 -0.65
CA ALA A 93 -30.43 26.87 -0.60
C ALA A 93 -31.24 27.83 0.30
N ASP A 94 -32.41 27.43 0.83
CA ASP A 94 -33.35 28.41 1.40
C ASP A 94 -33.45 28.47 2.94
N ASN A 95 -32.71 27.68 3.75
CA ASN A 95 -32.88 27.77 5.21
C ASN A 95 -31.76 27.22 6.13
N LEU A 96 -30.50 27.16 5.69
CA LEU A 96 -29.41 26.72 6.57
C LEU A 96 -28.46 27.87 6.93
N GLU A 97 -28.38 28.17 8.23
CA GLU A 97 -27.37 29.06 8.81
C GLU A 97 -25.96 28.58 8.38
N PRO A 98 -24.98 29.49 8.25
CA PRO A 98 -23.63 29.13 7.85
C PRO A 98 -23.03 28.18 8.90
N GLU A 99 -23.03 26.87 8.61
CA GLU A 99 -22.24 25.88 9.35
C GLU A 99 -20.78 26.36 9.31
N GLU A 100 -20.15 26.48 10.49
CA GLU A 100 -18.75 26.88 10.63
C GLU A 100 -17.89 26.08 9.64
N GLU A 101 -17.02 26.76 8.89
CA GLU A 101 -16.07 26.09 8.00
C GLU A 101 -15.24 25.10 8.83
N ILE A 102 -15.56 23.82 8.72
CA ILE A 102 -14.83 22.75 9.41
C ILE A 102 -13.36 22.88 9.01
N ASP A 103 -12.51 23.18 10.00
CA ASP A 103 -11.07 23.30 9.81
C ASP A 103 -10.50 21.93 9.45
N PHE A 104 -10.40 21.71 8.14
CA PHE A 104 -9.96 20.45 7.56
C PHE A 104 -8.55 20.08 8.02
N GLU A 105 -7.72 21.09 8.29
CA GLU A 105 -6.35 20.91 8.75
C GLU A 105 -6.30 20.33 10.17
N SER A 106 -7.29 20.66 11.01
CA SER A 106 -7.49 20.02 12.31
C SER A 106 -7.99 18.58 12.20
N LEU A 107 -8.76 18.25 11.15
CA LEU A 107 -9.31 16.90 10.93
C LEU A 107 -8.26 15.90 10.43
N LEU A 108 -7.26 16.41 9.70
CA LEU A 108 -6.09 15.71 9.19
C LEU A 108 -4.95 15.60 10.22
N SER A 109 -5.13 16.15 11.41
CA SER A 109 -4.16 16.04 12.50
C SER A 109 -4.43 14.77 13.29
N ASP A 110 -3.37 14.02 13.64
CA ASP A 110 -3.45 12.81 14.51
C ASP A 110 -3.93 13.13 15.95
N LYS A 111 -4.36 14.36 16.21
CA LYS A 111 -4.96 14.76 17.48
C LYS A 111 -6.37 14.18 17.56
N PRO A 112 -6.77 13.60 18.70
CA PRO A 112 -8.13 13.11 18.86
C PRO A 112 -9.12 14.27 18.71
N LEU A 113 -9.92 14.24 17.64
CA LEU A 113 -10.89 15.28 17.29
C LEU A 113 -12.01 15.45 18.32
N TYR A 114 -12.21 14.47 19.20
CA TYR A 114 -13.39 14.42 20.06
C TYR A 114 -12.97 14.21 21.52
N THR A 115 -12.87 15.32 22.26
CA THR A 115 -13.11 15.28 23.71
C THR A 115 -14.58 15.57 23.90
N ALA A 116 -15.39 14.51 24.03
CA ALA A 116 -16.80 14.65 24.39
C ALA A 116 -16.88 15.33 25.76
N HIS A 117 -17.07 16.64 25.79
CA HIS A 117 -17.46 17.36 27.01
C HIS A 117 -18.91 16.99 27.29
N VAL A 118 -19.11 15.77 27.77
CA VAL A 118 -20.34 15.39 28.44
C VAL A 118 -20.28 16.02 29.82
N ASP A 119 -21.34 16.70 30.24
CA ASP A 119 -21.44 17.25 31.58
C ASP A 119 -21.48 16.11 32.60
N VAL A 120 -20.31 15.72 33.09
CA VAL A 120 -20.16 14.71 34.15
C VAL A 120 -20.38 15.41 35.49
N PRO A 121 -21.41 15.02 36.28
CA PRO A 121 -21.65 15.62 37.59
C PRO A 121 -20.44 15.46 38.50
N SER A 122 -20.21 16.44 39.37
CA SER A 122 -19.10 16.39 40.32
C SER A 122 -19.35 15.31 41.38
N GLN A 123 -18.29 14.90 42.08
CA GLN A 123 -18.40 13.92 43.15
C GLN A 123 -19.31 14.41 44.30
N GLU A 124 -19.41 15.72 44.50
CA GLU A 124 -20.27 16.33 45.50
C GLU A 124 -21.74 16.21 45.10
N ASP A 125 -22.07 16.51 43.85
CA ASP A 125 -23.43 16.38 43.29
C ASP A 125 -23.95 14.94 43.44
N ILE A 126 -23.09 13.96 43.17
CA ILE A 126 -23.42 12.53 43.29
C ILE A 126 -23.66 12.15 44.75
N LYS A 127 -22.83 12.64 45.68
CA LYS A 127 -22.99 12.38 47.11
C LYS A 127 -24.30 12.95 47.65
N GLU A 128 -24.64 14.18 47.29
CA GLU A 128 -25.90 14.80 47.71
C GLU A 128 -27.10 14.05 47.17
N ALA A 129 -27.08 13.68 45.89
CA ALA A 129 -28.14 12.89 45.27
C ALA A 129 -28.34 11.53 45.96
N LEU A 130 -27.25 10.84 46.30
CA LEU A 130 -27.29 9.58 47.06
C LEU A 130 -27.88 9.77 48.46
N LEU A 131 -27.49 10.83 49.17
CA LEU A 131 -27.97 11.14 50.51
C LEU A 131 -29.47 11.44 50.48
N GLN A 132 -29.92 12.26 49.53
CA GLN A 132 -31.34 12.55 49.33
C GLN A 132 -32.15 11.29 48.99
N LYS A 133 -31.63 10.43 48.11
CA LYS A 133 -32.26 9.15 47.76
C LYS A 133 -32.41 8.26 49.00
N ARG A 134 -31.37 8.16 49.82
CA ARG A 134 -31.42 7.37 51.06
C ARG A 134 -32.40 7.94 52.08
N LYS A 135 -32.46 9.25 52.22
CA LYS A 135 -33.44 9.92 53.09
C LYS A 135 -34.87 9.62 52.67
N LYS A 136 -35.16 9.70 51.36
CA LYS A 136 -36.48 9.36 50.80
C LYS A 136 -36.84 7.89 51.02
N GLU A 137 -35.89 6.97 50.81
CA GLU A 137 -36.11 5.54 51.01
C GLU A 137 -36.39 5.18 52.48
N LEU A 138 -35.68 5.82 53.43
CA LEU A 138 -35.94 5.64 54.85
C LEU A 138 -37.30 6.22 55.23
N LEU A 139 -37.64 7.41 54.73
CA LEU A 139 -38.97 7.98 54.94
C LEU A 139 -40.06 7.06 54.39
N SER A 140 -39.93 6.53 53.16
CA SER A 140 -40.92 5.61 52.61
C SER A 140 -41.06 4.32 53.43
N LYS A 141 -39.94 3.82 53.98
CA LYS A 141 -39.94 2.60 54.81
C LYS A 141 -40.59 2.84 56.18
N TYR A 142 -40.27 3.94 56.86
CA TYR A 142 -40.68 4.14 58.25
C TYR A 142 -41.94 5.00 58.42
N VAL A 143 -42.27 5.85 57.44
CA VAL A 143 -43.51 6.65 57.47
C VAL A 143 -44.67 5.87 56.84
N GLY A 144 -44.40 5.00 55.85
CA GLY A 144 -45.42 4.11 55.26
C GLY A 144 -45.98 3.06 56.23
N ASP A 145 -45.20 2.69 57.26
CA ASP A 145 -45.62 1.74 58.31
C ASP A 145 -46.38 2.42 59.46
N ALA A 146 -46.41 3.77 59.52
CA ALA A 146 -47.05 4.52 60.62
C ALA A 146 -48.56 4.80 60.40
N GLU A 147 -49.11 4.50 59.22
CA GLU A 147 -50.54 4.65 58.91
C GLU A 147 -51.33 3.31 59.03
N GLY A 148 -50.72 2.27 59.62
CA GLY A 148 -51.27 0.91 59.68
C GLY A 148 -51.46 0.30 61.09
N LEU A 149 -51.74 1.10 62.12
CA LEU A 149 -52.11 0.63 63.47
C LEU A 149 -53.21 1.48 64.10
#